data_AF-A0A7S0RBT8-F1
#
_entry.id   AF-A0A7S0RBT8-F1
#
_cell.length_a   1.000
_cell.length_b   1.000
_cell.length_c   1.000
_cell.angle_alpha   90.00
_cell.angle_beta   90.00
_cell.angle_gamma   90.00
#
_symmetry.space_group_name_H-M   'P 1'
#
loop_
_entity.id
_entity.type
_entity.pdbx_description
1 polymer ?
#
loop_
_entity_poly.entity_id
_entity_poly.type
_entity_poly.pdbx_seq_one_letter_code
_entity_poly.pdbx_strand_id
1 'polypeptide(L)'
;RTLTPFQRLLVLGTLRPDKLLPAMGAFVEQVLGPRFTDPPPLDLAAAFAESGPTTPLLFVLSPGTDPTATLLGFAESRGVSGGKLQVISMGQGQGPKAAALIEDARGLGTWVLLQNC
;
A
#
# COMPACT_ATOMS: atom_id res chain seq x y z
N ARG A 1 2.79 41.64 16.50
CA ARG A 1 3.59 40.45 16.09
C ARG A 1 2.63 39.38 15.63
N THR A 2 2.86 38.77 14.47
CA THR A 2 2.04 37.67 13.95
C THR A 2 2.60 36.34 14.44
N LEU A 3 1.74 35.43 14.91
CA LEU A 3 2.16 34.09 15.34
C LEU A 3 2.60 33.25 14.14
N THR A 4 3.64 32.45 14.29
CA THR A 4 4.05 31.45 13.29
C THR A 4 2.99 30.33 13.18
N PRO A 5 2.93 29.58 12.06
CA PRO A 5 2.00 28.47 11.91
C PRO A 5 2.08 27.45 13.07
N PHE A 6 3.29 27.11 13.52
CA PHE A 6 3.49 26.22 14.66
C PHE A 6 3.00 26.84 15.98
N GLN A 7 3.29 28.12 16.23
CA GLN A 7 2.77 28.81 17.42
C GLN A 7 1.24 28.88 17.45
N ARG A 8 0.59 29.05 16.29
CA ARG A 8 -0.88 28.99 16.18
C ARG A 8 -1.41 27.60 16.54
N LEU A 9 -0.72 26.55 16.14
CA LEU A 9 -1.06 25.16 16.49
C LEU A 9 -0.94 24.91 18.00
N LEU A 10 0.11 25.44 18.65
CA LEU A 10 0.27 25.34 20.11
C LEU A 10 -0.86 26.04 20.85
N VAL A 11 -1.24 27.26 20.44
CA VAL A 11 -2.37 27.99 21.02
C VAL A 11 -3.69 27.26 20.80
N LEU A 12 -3.90 26.65 19.63
CA LEU A 12 -5.09 25.85 19.38
C LEU A 12 -5.12 24.59 20.25
N GLY A 13 -3.99 23.91 20.42
CA GLY A 13 -3.89 22.72 21.27
C GLY A 13 -4.23 22.99 22.73
N THR A 14 -3.94 24.18 23.25
CA THR A 14 -4.29 24.56 24.63
C THR A 14 -5.76 24.97 24.78
N LEU A 15 -6.33 25.66 23.78
CA LEU A 15 -7.69 26.21 23.88
C LEU A 15 -8.78 25.28 23.33
N ARG A 16 -8.47 24.51 22.28
CA ARG A 16 -9.39 23.66 21.50
C ARG A 16 -8.68 22.39 21.03
N PRO A 17 -8.33 21.47 21.96
CA PRO A 17 -7.64 20.22 21.60
C PRO A 17 -8.43 19.36 20.61
N ASP A 18 -9.77 19.47 20.59
CA ASP A 18 -10.65 18.81 19.62
C ASP A 18 -10.40 19.25 18.17
N LYS A 19 -9.82 20.43 17.95
CA LYS A 19 -9.47 20.97 16.63
C LYS A 19 -8.01 20.76 16.27
N LEU A 20 -7.21 20.15 17.15
CA LEU A 20 -5.79 19.99 16.92
C LEU A 20 -5.51 19.10 15.70
N LEU A 21 -6.19 17.95 15.58
CA LEU A 21 -5.96 17.00 14.50
C LEU A 21 -6.21 17.59 13.09
N PRO A 22 -7.36 18.22 12.79
CA PRO A 22 -7.55 18.86 11.49
C PRO A 22 -6.60 20.05 11.28
N ALA A 23 -6.22 20.79 12.33
CA ALA A 23 -5.25 21.88 12.22
C ALA A 23 -3.82 21.39 11.95
N MET A 24 -3.45 20.20 12.43
CA MET A 24 -2.18 19.55 12.09
C MET A 24 -2.12 19.24 10.59
N GLY A 25 -3.21 18.75 9.99
CA GLY A 25 -3.30 18.55 8.54
C GLY A 25 -3.03 19.85 7.77
N ALA A 26 -3.75 20.92 8.10
CA ALA A 26 -3.54 22.23 7.47
C ALA A 26 -2.13 22.80 7.69
N PHE A 27 -1.53 22.54 8.86
CA PHE A 27 -0.15 22.92 9.14
C PHE A 27 0.85 22.16 8.25
N VAL A 28 0.68 20.84 8.12
CA VAL A 28 1.53 20.00 7.25
C VAL A 28 1.40 20.44 5.80
N GLU A 29 0.19 20.67 5.32
CA GLU A 29 -0.06 21.18 3.97
C GLU A 29 0.61 22.54 3.73
N GLN A 30 0.50 23.47 4.69
CA GLN A 30 1.11 24.80 4.58
C GLN A 30 2.65 24.74 4.55
N VAL A 31 3.26 23.83 5.30
CA VAL A 31 4.73 23.78 5.48
C VAL A 31 5.40 22.88 4.45
N LEU A 32 4.82 21.73 4.13
CA LEU A 32 5.41 20.71 3.25
C LEU A 32 4.70 20.60 1.89
N GLY A 33 3.46 21.08 1.80
CA GLY A 33 2.62 21.02 0.60
C GLY A 33 1.55 19.93 0.67
N PRO A 34 0.53 19.99 -0.22
CA PRO A 34 -0.65 19.13 -0.18
C PRO A 34 -0.36 17.64 -0.41
N ARG A 35 0.74 17.30 -1.11
CA ARG A 35 1.18 15.90 -1.31
C ARG A 35 1.50 15.13 -0.02
N PHE A 36 1.61 15.83 1.12
CA PHE A 36 1.87 15.22 2.43
C PHE A 36 0.60 15.06 3.28
N THR A 37 -0.54 15.56 2.80
CA THR A 37 -1.86 15.40 3.43
C THR A 37 -2.78 14.50 2.61
N ASP A 38 -2.60 14.48 1.29
CA ASP A 38 -3.37 13.62 0.40
C ASP A 38 -2.65 12.29 0.19
N PRO A 39 -3.30 11.14 0.45
CA PRO A 39 -2.71 9.85 0.13
C PRO A 39 -2.52 9.74 -1.39
N PRO A 40 -1.32 9.34 -1.86
CA PRO A 40 -1.10 9.17 -3.28
C PRO A 40 -2.00 8.05 -3.83
N PRO A 41 -2.47 8.16 -5.08
CA PRO A 41 -3.17 7.06 -5.72
C PRO A 41 -2.24 5.84 -5.82
N LEU A 42 -2.82 4.64 -5.76
CA LEU A 42 -2.06 3.41 -5.96
C LEU A 42 -1.51 3.36 -7.39
N ASP A 43 -0.18 3.46 -7.53
CA ASP A 43 0.52 3.22 -8.78
C ASP A 43 1.24 1.86 -8.73
N LEU A 44 0.53 0.83 -9.21
CA LEU A 44 1.05 -0.53 -9.26
C LEU A 44 2.25 -0.66 -10.21
N ALA A 45 2.32 0.14 -11.28
CA ALA A 45 3.40 0.08 -12.24
C ALA A 45 4.70 0.65 -11.67
N ALA A 46 4.61 1.78 -10.96
CA ALA A 46 5.73 2.38 -10.24
C ALA A 46 6.20 1.46 -9.10
N ALA A 47 5.28 0.97 -8.26
CA ALA A 47 5.61 0.05 -7.17
C ALA A 47 6.30 -1.22 -7.70
N PHE A 48 5.81 -1.78 -8.82
CA PHE A 48 6.45 -2.94 -9.44
C PHE A 48 7.86 -2.64 -9.97
N ALA A 49 8.08 -1.47 -10.56
CA ALA A 49 9.39 -1.06 -11.07
C ALA A 49 10.44 -0.89 -9.95
N GLU A 50 10.00 -0.54 -8.74
CA GLU A 50 10.85 -0.43 -7.54
C GLU A 50 10.96 -1.76 -6.76
N SER A 51 10.17 -2.77 -7.14
CA SER A 51 10.16 -4.09 -6.50
C SER A 51 11.16 -5.05 -7.15
N GLY A 52 11.30 -6.23 -6.55
CA GLY A 52 12.12 -7.31 -7.10
C GLY A 52 11.75 -8.67 -6.49
N PRO A 53 12.36 -9.76 -6.97
CA PRO A 53 12.07 -11.11 -6.47
C PRO A 53 12.41 -11.32 -4.98
N THR A 54 13.27 -10.46 -4.41
CA THR A 54 13.61 -10.44 -2.98
C THR A 54 12.86 -9.36 -2.19
N THR A 55 12.06 -8.55 -2.86
CA THR A 55 11.34 -7.40 -2.29
C THR A 55 9.86 -7.52 -2.66
N PRO A 56 9.07 -8.31 -1.91
CA PRO A 56 7.68 -8.59 -2.25
C PRO A 56 6.80 -7.36 -2.10
N LEU A 57 5.79 -7.25 -2.96
CA LEU A 57 4.76 -6.21 -2.87
C LEU A 57 3.69 -6.61 -1.85
N LEU A 58 3.45 -5.73 -0.86
CA LEU A 58 2.41 -5.90 0.15
C LEU A 58 1.28 -4.89 -0.07
N PHE A 59 0.05 -5.39 -0.19
CA PHE A 59 -1.15 -4.57 -0.37
C PHE A 59 -1.98 -4.58 0.90
N VAL A 60 -2.16 -3.41 1.53
CA VAL A 60 -3.03 -3.24 2.70
C VAL A 60 -4.42 -2.84 2.22
N LEU A 61 -5.40 -3.71 2.45
CA LEU A 61 -6.76 -3.52 1.96
C LEU A 61 -7.62 -2.80 2.99
N SER A 62 -8.39 -1.82 2.52
CA SER A 62 -9.50 -1.29 3.30
C SER A 62 -10.70 -2.22 3.18
N PRO A 63 -11.59 -2.28 4.19
CA PRO A 63 -12.83 -3.04 4.09
C PRO A 63 -13.61 -2.70 2.81
N GLY A 64 -14.04 -3.73 2.07
CA GLY A 64 -14.79 -3.57 0.82
C GLY A 64 -13.94 -3.27 -0.42
N THR A 65 -12.61 -3.27 -0.33
CA THR A 65 -11.71 -3.16 -1.48
C THR A 65 -11.03 -4.49 -1.79
N ASP A 66 -11.09 -4.96 -3.04
CA ASP A 66 -10.38 -6.14 -3.52
C ASP A 66 -9.59 -5.78 -4.79
N PRO A 67 -8.24 -5.69 -4.74
CA PRO A 67 -7.41 -5.32 -5.87
C PRO A 67 -7.10 -6.52 -6.78
N THR A 68 -7.62 -7.71 -6.49
CA THR A 68 -7.24 -8.94 -7.20
C THR A 68 -7.42 -8.82 -8.71
N ALA A 69 -8.55 -8.29 -9.18
CA ALA A 69 -8.79 -8.10 -10.62
C ALA A 69 -7.75 -7.18 -11.27
N THR A 70 -7.38 -6.09 -10.60
CA THR A 70 -6.34 -5.16 -11.05
C THR A 70 -4.97 -5.82 -11.10
N LEU A 71 -4.62 -6.63 -10.09
CA LEU A 71 -3.35 -7.35 -10.03
C LEU A 71 -3.25 -8.41 -11.14
N LEU A 72 -4.33 -9.15 -11.39
CA LEU A 72 -4.41 -10.14 -12.46
C LEU A 72 -4.22 -9.48 -13.84
N GLY A 73 -4.97 -8.41 -14.12
CA GLY A 73 -4.83 -7.66 -15.38
C GLY A 73 -3.44 -7.05 -15.55
N PHE A 74 -2.83 -6.58 -14.45
CA PHE A 74 -1.46 -6.09 -14.49
C PHE A 74 -0.46 -7.21 -14.82
N ALA A 75 -0.57 -8.38 -14.20
CA ALA A 75 0.29 -9.53 -14.50
C ALA A 75 0.18 -9.95 -15.97
N GLU A 76 -1.05 -10.01 -16.51
CA GLU A 76 -1.28 -10.28 -17.93
C GLU A 76 -0.62 -9.24 -18.83
N SER A 77 -0.72 -7.94 -18.50
CA SER A 77 -0.07 -6.85 -19.24
C SER A 77 1.47 -6.95 -19.27
N ARG A 78 2.06 -7.67 -18.30
CA ARG A 78 3.51 -7.94 -18.21
C ARG A 78 3.93 -9.26 -18.87
N GLY A 79 3.01 -9.95 -19.55
CA GLY A 79 3.29 -11.24 -20.16
C GLY A 79 3.35 -12.40 -19.17
N VAL A 80 2.89 -12.18 -17.93
CA VAL A 80 2.75 -13.22 -16.90
C VAL A 80 1.36 -13.85 -17.08
N SER A 81 1.20 -14.60 -18.16
CA SER A 81 -0.03 -15.29 -18.53
C SER A 81 0.17 -16.81 -18.59
N GLY A 82 -0.91 -17.57 -18.79
CA GLY A 82 -0.83 -19.02 -19.05
C GLY A 82 -0.32 -19.87 -17.88
N GLY A 83 -0.77 -19.59 -16.66
CA GLY A 83 -0.39 -20.36 -15.46
C GLY A 83 0.91 -19.94 -14.78
N LYS A 84 1.59 -18.91 -15.30
CA LYS A 84 2.77 -18.27 -14.67
C LYS A 84 2.44 -17.38 -13.47
N LEU A 85 1.17 -17.26 -13.11
CA LEU A 85 0.69 -16.63 -11.89
C LEU A 85 -0.14 -17.65 -11.12
N GLN A 86 0.25 -17.90 -9.87
CA GLN A 86 -0.46 -18.77 -8.94
C GLN A 86 -1.15 -17.91 -7.89
N VAL A 87 -2.45 -18.07 -7.71
CA VAL A 87 -3.25 -17.32 -6.73
C VAL A 87 -3.69 -18.26 -5.62
N ILE A 88 -3.47 -17.88 -4.36
CA ILE A 88 -3.89 -18.64 -3.20
C ILE A 88 -4.47 -17.71 -2.14
N SER A 89 -5.69 -18.01 -1.69
CA SER A 89 -6.28 -17.34 -0.53
C SER A 89 -5.79 -18.01 0.74
N MET A 90 -5.22 -17.22 1.63
CA MET A 90 -4.71 -17.67 2.92
C MET A 90 -5.88 -17.93 3.87
N GLY A 91 -5.69 -18.96 4.69
CA GLY A 91 -6.67 -19.46 5.63
C GLY A 91 -6.07 -20.62 6.41
N GLN A 92 -6.87 -21.22 7.29
CA GLN A 92 -6.40 -22.33 8.10
C GLN A 92 -5.87 -23.48 7.23
N GLY A 93 -4.63 -23.89 7.46
CA GLY A 93 -3.98 -25.00 6.75
C GLY A 93 -3.35 -24.65 5.39
N GLN A 94 -3.42 -23.40 4.90
CA GLN A 94 -2.84 -23.03 3.60
C GLN A 94 -1.33 -22.73 3.66
N GLY A 95 -0.75 -22.54 4.84
CA GLY A 95 0.66 -22.21 5.03
C GLY A 95 1.64 -23.13 4.27
N PRO A 96 1.56 -24.47 4.43
CA PRO A 96 2.44 -25.39 3.71
C PRO A 96 2.31 -25.30 2.18
N LYS A 97 1.08 -25.12 1.68
CA LYS A 97 0.82 -24.99 0.24
C LYS A 97 1.37 -23.68 -0.31
N ALA A 98 1.16 -22.57 0.40
CA ALA A 98 1.71 -21.26 0.03
C ALA A 98 3.25 -21.29 -0.01
N ALA A 99 3.88 -21.90 0.99
CA ALA A 99 5.34 -22.06 1.03
C ALA A 99 5.87 -22.87 -0.16
N ALA A 100 5.21 -23.96 -0.53
CA ALA A 100 5.58 -24.76 -1.70
C ALA A 100 5.44 -23.96 -3.00
N LEU A 101 4.35 -23.20 -3.17
CA LEU A 101 4.15 -22.36 -4.36
C LEU A 101 5.25 -21.29 -4.50
N ILE A 102 5.68 -20.68 -3.39
CA ILE A 102 6.77 -19.69 -3.40
C ILE A 102 8.09 -20.34 -3.78
N GLU A 103 8.38 -21.53 -3.25
CA GLU A 103 9.62 -22.26 -3.55
C GLU A 103 9.67 -22.68 -5.03
N ASP A 104 8.58 -23.19 -5.58
CA ASP A 104 8.47 -23.53 -7.00
C ASP A 104 8.63 -22.27 -7.87
N ALA A 105 7.98 -21.17 -7.49
CA ALA A 105 8.04 -19.91 -8.21
C ALA A 105 9.45 -19.30 -8.23
N ARG A 106 10.23 -19.50 -7.17
CA ARG A 106 11.63 -19.09 -7.09
C ARG A 106 12.48 -19.74 -8.18
N GLY A 107 12.25 -21.02 -8.47
CA GLY A 107 12.97 -21.76 -9.51
C GLY A 107 12.47 -21.48 -10.93
N LEU A 108 11.15 -21.29 -11.09
CA LEU A 108 10.50 -21.13 -12.39
C LEU A 108 10.41 -19.68 -12.89
N GLY A 109 10.66 -18.69 -12.01
CA GLY A 109 10.46 -17.28 -12.32
C GLY A 109 8.98 -16.91 -12.52
N THR A 110 8.08 -17.61 -11.84
CA THR A 110 6.63 -17.35 -11.87
C THR A 110 6.22 -16.45 -10.70
N TRP A 111 4.99 -15.96 -10.74
CA TRP A 111 4.44 -15.07 -9.71
C TRP A 111 3.51 -15.84 -8.78
N VAL A 112 3.47 -15.41 -7.52
CA VAL A 112 2.54 -15.93 -6.52
C VAL A 112 1.79 -14.75 -5.91
N LEU A 113 0.46 -14.80 -5.94
CA LEU A 113 -0.42 -13.85 -5.27
C LEU A 113 -1.05 -14.54 -4.05
N LEU A 114 -0.66 -14.07 -2.86
CA LEU A 114 -1.28 -14.47 -1.60
C LEU A 114 -2.39 -13.48 -1.24
N GLN A 115 -3.61 -13.97 -1.07
CA GLN A 115 -4.78 -13.16 -0.71
C GLN A 115 -5.16 -13.41 0.75
N ASN A 116 -5.80 -12.45 1.41
CA ASN A 116 -6.36 -12.62 2.77
C ASN A 116 -5.34 -13.15 3.80
N CYS A 117 -4.10 -12.65 3.73
CA CYS A 117 -3.01 -13.00 4.64
C CYS A 117 -3.29 -12.54 6.08
#